data_AF-F0VFE0-F1
#
_entry.id   AF-F0VFE0-F1
#
_cell.length_a   1.000
_cell.length_b   1.000
_cell.length_c   1.000
_cell.angle_alpha   90.00
_cell.angle_beta   90.00
_cell.angle_gamma   90.00
#
_symmetry.space_group_name_H-M   'P 1'
#
loop_
_entity.id
_entity.type
_entity.pdbx_description
1 polymer ?
#
loop_
_entity_poly.entity_id
_entity_poly.type
_entity_poly.pdbx_seq_one_letter_code
_entity_poly.pdbx_strand_id
1 'polypeptide(L)'
;MQSLGRPLLAALSDLFDRLYGNGRQHKSETHEQSAAKTEESSDEARVGEVGKSGFLRQLSADEITDQVLFFLRQGIKIDSVSLMGMGEPLANPKVFDALRILTDPLLFNFSARKLAVSTLGVLPGIKKLTEEHPQVNLAFSLHSPFPEERNLLVSLP
;
A
#
# COMPACT_ATOMS: atom_id res chain seq x y z
N MET A 1 -13.29 22.45 -32.06
CA MET A 1 -13.42 22.27 -30.61
C MET A 1 -12.06 21.88 -30.05
N GLN A 2 -11.28 22.84 -29.54
CA GLN A 2 -9.91 22.62 -29.08
C GLN A 2 -9.89 22.17 -27.60
N SER A 3 -9.02 21.20 -27.32
CA SER A 3 -8.90 20.44 -26.09
C SER A 3 -8.41 21.26 -24.89
N LEU A 4 -9.23 21.39 -23.85
CA LEU A 4 -8.85 22.01 -22.57
C LEU A 4 -8.20 21.04 -21.54
N GLY A 5 -7.92 19.78 -21.90
CA GLY A 5 -7.51 18.75 -20.92
C GLY A 5 -6.01 18.62 -20.62
N ARG A 6 -5.12 19.14 -21.47
CA ARG A 6 -3.65 19.00 -21.32
C ARG A 6 -2.94 19.98 -20.38
N PRO A 7 -3.38 21.25 -20.22
CA PRO A 7 -2.61 22.21 -19.41
C PRO A 7 -2.74 21.97 -17.90
N LEU A 8 -3.87 21.40 -17.43
CA LEU A 8 -4.07 21.13 -16.00
C LEU A 8 -3.18 19.98 -15.52
N LEU A 9 -3.05 18.91 -16.30
CA LEU A 9 -2.18 17.77 -15.98
C LEU A 9 -0.70 18.17 -15.99
N ALA A 10 -0.29 19.01 -16.94
CA ALA A 10 1.07 19.55 -16.97
C ALA A 10 1.35 20.46 -15.75
N ALA A 11 0.39 21.30 -15.36
CA ALA A 11 0.52 22.17 -14.20
C ALA A 11 0.58 21.38 -12.88
N LEU A 12 -0.18 20.28 -12.76
CA LEU A 12 -0.12 19.38 -11.61
C LEU A 12 1.20 18.61 -11.55
N SER A 13 1.69 18.11 -12.69
CA SER A 13 3.01 17.47 -12.79
C SER A 13 4.13 18.44 -12.39
N ASP A 14 4.11 19.67 -12.89
CA ASP A 14 5.12 20.70 -12.59
C ASP A 14 5.07 21.13 -11.11
N LEU A 15 3.88 21.31 -10.55
CA LEU A 15 3.71 21.65 -9.13
C LEU A 15 4.24 20.52 -8.25
N PHE A 16 3.96 19.27 -8.63
CA PHE A 16 4.41 18.10 -7.91
C PHE A 16 5.93 17.93 -7.96
N ASP A 17 6.55 18.12 -9.12
CA ASP A 17 8.01 18.05 -9.25
C ASP A 17 8.73 19.18 -8.53
N ARG A 18 8.13 20.38 -8.47
CA ARG A 18 8.66 21.51 -7.68
C ARG A 18 8.59 21.27 -6.18
N LEU A 19 7.57 20.57 -5.70
CA LEU A 19 7.40 20.26 -4.29
C LEU A 19 8.27 19.07 -3.83
N TYR A 20 8.59 18.13 -4.73
CA TYR A 20 9.14 16.83 -4.34
C TYR A 20 10.33 16.30 -5.19
N GLY A 21 10.94 17.10 -6.07
CA GLY A 21 12.00 16.65 -6.98
C GLY A 21 13.43 16.94 -6.53
N ASN A 22 14.24 15.91 -6.27
CA ASN A 22 15.69 16.00 -6.34
C ASN A 22 16.34 14.69 -6.84
N GLY A 23 17.26 14.80 -7.81
CA GLY A 23 18.32 13.82 -8.08
C GLY A 23 18.02 12.63 -9.01
N ARG A 24 18.54 12.68 -10.25
CA ARG A 24 18.71 11.52 -11.14
C ARG A 24 19.81 10.58 -10.59
N GLN A 25 19.67 9.24 -10.71
CA GLN A 25 20.48 8.38 -11.60
C GLN A 25 20.43 6.85 -11.29
N HIS A 26 20.58 6.08 -12.38
CA HIS A 26 21.03 4.69 -12.58
C HIS A 26 20.12 3.48 -12.22
N LYS A 27 19.62 2.83 -13.29
CA LYS A 27 18.88 1.56 -13.30
C LYS A 27 19.82 0.35 -13.19
N SER A 28 19.57 -0.50 -12.20
CA SER A 28 19.74 -1.96 -12.31
C SER A 28 18.34 -2.57 -12.44
N GLU A 29 18.13 -3.47 -13.41
CA GLU A 29 16.86 -4.18 -13.57
C GLU A 29 16.73 -5.27 -12.50
N THR A 30 16.32 -4.85 -11.31
CA THR A 30 15.90 -5.74 -10.23
C THR A 30 14.38 -5.69 -10.19
N HIS A 31 13.74 -6.85 -10.39
CA HIS A 31 12.28 -6.98 -10.22
C HIS A 31 11.95 -6.82 -8.74
N GLU A 32 11.57 -5.62 -8.31
CA GLU A 32 11.31 -5.32 -6.91
C GLU A 32 9.81 -5.40 -6.58
N GLN A 33 9.52 -6.07 -5.46
CA GLN A 33 8.23 -6.08 -4.81
C GLN A 33 8.24 -5.03 -3.69
N SER A 34 7.29 -4.09 -3.71
CA SER A 34 7.16 -3.09 -2.65
C SER A 34 6.15 -3.55 -1.60
N ALA A 35 6.55 -3.57 -0.34
CA ALA A 35 5.63 -3.77 0.79
C ALA A 35 5.21 -2.40 1.35
N ALA A 36 3.90 -2.12 1.36
CA ALA A 36 3.36 -0.87 1.90
C ALA A 36 2.68 -1.09 3.26
N LYS A 37 3.00 -0.20 4.21
CA LYS A 37 2.38 -0.13 5.55
C LYS A 37 1.01 0.54 5.46
N THR A 38 0.12 0.17 6.37
CA THR A 38 -1.24 0.74 6.48
C THR A 38 -1.49 1.47 7.79
N GLU A 39 -0.56 1.36 8.75
CA GLU A 39 -0.62 1.99 10.06
C GLU A 39 0.75 2.53 10.47
N GLU A 40 0.73 3.56 11.31
CA GLU A 40 1.90 4.14 11.96
C GLU A 40 2.05 3.54 13.36
N SER A 41 3.28 3.20 13.74
CA SER A 41 3.59 2.65 15.05
C SER A 41 4.68 3.49 15.73
N SER A 42 4.65 3.53 17.07
CA SER A 42 5.67 4.22 17.87
C SER A 42 6.96 3.40 17.95
N ASP A 43 8.08 4.04 17.63
CA ASP A 43 9.43 3.50 17.78
C ASP A 43 9.96 3.65 19.22
N GLU A 44 9.16 3.30 20.24
CA GLU A 44 9.67 3.20 21.63
C GLU A 44 10.37 1.87 21.92
N ALA A 45 10.46 0.98 20.93
CA ALA A 45 11.18 -0.28 21.06
C ALA A 45 12.70 -0.06 20.93
N ARG A 46 13.43 -0.24 22.05
CA ARG A 46 14.88 -0.45 22.03
C ARG A 46 15.22 -1.60 21.08
N VAL A 47 16.29 -1.44 20.30
CA VAL A 47 16.88 -2.47 19.43
C VAL A 47 17.05 -3.78 20.23
N GLY A 48 16.08 -4.70 20.10
CA GLY A 48 15.98 -5.91 20.92
C GLY A 48 14.55 -6.34 21.29
N GLU A 49 13.57 -5.43 21.30
CA GLU A 49 12.14 -5.76 21.53
C GLU A 49 11.33 -5.60 20.23
N VAL A 50 11.45 -6.53 19.30
CA VAL A 50 10.51 -6.65 18.18
C VAL A 50 9.17 -7.12 18.77
N GLY A 51 8.28 -6.20 19.14
CA GLY A 51 6.94 -6.57 19.64
C GLY A 51 6.20 -5.56 20.50
N LYS A 52 6.78 -4.40 20.82
CA LYS A 52 6.08 -3.34 21.59
C LYS A 52 6.01 -2.00 20.85
N SER A 53 5.89 -2.03 19.52
CA SER A 53 5.50 -0.81 18.81
C SER A 53 4.02 -0.58 19.06
N GLY A 54 3.68 0.50 19.78
CA GLY A 54 2.29 0.86 20.05
C GLY A 54 1.63 1.38 18.78
N PHE A 55 0.41 0.91 18.50
CA PHE A 55 -0.44 1.47 17.45
C PHE A 55 -0.69 2.95 17.72
N LEU A 56 -0.37 3.82 16.76
CA LEU A 56 -0.63 5.25 16.87
C LEU A 56 -1.90 5.63 16.11
N ARG A 57 -1.91 5.35 14.80
CA ARG A 57 -3.02 5.68 13.91
C ARG A 57 -2.97 4.89 12.62
N GLN A 58 -4.11 4.89 11.93
CA GLN A 58 -4.21 4.44 10.55
C GLN A 58 -3.59 5.47 9.59
N LEU A 59 -2.93 4.98 8.54
CA LEU A 59 -2.41 5.83 7.47
C LEU A 59 -3.53 6.27 6.53
N SER A 60 -3.39 7.47 6.00
CA SER A 60 -4.20 7.99 4.90
C SER A 60 -3.86 7.31 3.57
N ALA A 61 -4.69 7.53 2.54
CA ALA A 61 -4.49 6.90 1.24
C ALA A 61 -3.21 7.42 0.56
N ASP A 62 -2.96 8.71 0.68
CA ASP A 62 -1.75 9.40 0.23
C ASP A 62 -0.51 8.81 0.91
N GLU A 63 -0.49 8.67 2.24
CA GLU A 63 0.64 8.05 2.96
C GLU A 63 0.90 6.59 2.58
N ILE A 64 -0.15 5.83 2.24
CA ILE A 64 0.00 4.46 1.73
C ILE A 64 0.63 4.50 0.33
N THR A 65 0.14 5.35 -0.57
CA THR A 65 0.64 5.42 -1.95
C THR A 65 2.01 6.10 -2.07
N ASP A 66 2.37 7.00 -1.16
CA ASP A 66 3.64 7.70 -1.13
C ASP A 66 4.82 6.74 -0.92
N GLN A 67 4.59 5.64 -0.19
CA GLN A 67 5.59 4.58 -0.04
C GLN A 67 5.94 3.93 -1.39
N VAL A 68 4.96 3.74 -2.27
CA VAL A 68 5.17 3.22 -3.63
C VAL A 68 5.82 4.28 -4.51
N LEU A 69 5.31 5.51 -4.44
CA LEU A 69 5.83 6.66 -5.19
C LEU A 69 7.30 6.90 -4.90
N PHE A 70 7.73 6.77 -3.65
CA PHE A 70 9.13 6.94 -3.25
C PHE A 70 10.07 6.12 -4.14
N PHE A 71 9.83 4.82 -4.28
CA PHE A 71 10.67 3.95 -5.12
C PHE A 71 10.56 4.33 -6.61
N LEU A 72 9.36 4.65 -7.11
CA LEU A 72 9.18 5.08 -8.50
C LEU A 72 9.98 6.36 -8.82
N ARG A 73 10.04 7.33 -7.90
CA ARG A 73 10.84 8.56 -8.07
C ARG A 73 12.34 8.28 -8.12
N GLN A 74 12.81 7.22 -7.46
CA GLN A 74 14.20 6.76 -7.57
C GLN A 74 14.49 6.03 -8.88
N GLY A 75 13.51 5.91 -9.79
CA GLY A 75 13.65 5.21 -11.06
C GLY A 75 13.61 3.69 -10.93
N ILE A 76 13.24 3.19 -9.74
CA ILE A 76 13.08 1.76 -9.48
C ILE A 76 11.79 1.29 -10.14
N LYS A 77 11.88 0.21 -10.91
CA LYS A 77 10.72 -0.42 -11.51
C LYS A 77 10.09 -1.37 -10.50
N ILE A 78 8.85 -1.09 -10.12
CA ILE A 78 8.07 -1.94 -9.22
C ILE A 78 7.21 -2.88 -10.06
N ASP A 79 7.32 -4.18 -9.81
CA ASP A 79 6.54 -5.17 -10.56
C ASP A 79 5.25 -5.57 -9.87
N SER A 80 5.21 -5.48 -8.55
CA SER A 80 4.03 -5.74 -7.73
C SER A 80 4.10 -4.98 -6.41
N VAL A 81 2.93 -4.66 -5.85
CA VAL A 81 2.79 -4.03 -4.53
C VAL A 81 2.00 -4.95 -3.62
N SER A 82 2.51 -5.17 -2.41
CA SER A 82 1.84 -5.96 -1.39
C SER A 82 1.55 -5.11 -0.16
N LEU A 83 0.28 -5.07 0.25
CA LEU A 83 -0.16 -4.48 1.51
C LEU A 83 -0.03 -5.55 2.59
N MET A 84 1.19 -5.65 3.12
CA MET A 84 1.65 -6.63 4.11
C MET A 84 2.48 -5.99 5.24
N GLY A 85 2.48 -4.66 5.33
CA GLY A 85 3.28 -3.94 6.32
C GLY A 85 2.71 -4.03 7.74
N MET A 86 2.89 -2.95 8.50
CA MET A 86 2.36 -2.85 9.87
C MET A 86 0.85 -2.57 9.85
N GLY A 87 0.12 -3.33 10.65
CA GLY A 87 -1.33 -3.25 10.80
C GLY A 87 -2.11 -4.30 10.02
N GLU A 88 -3.42 -4.33 10.21
CA GLU A 88 -4.35 -5.15 9.43
C GLU A 88 -4.94 -4.30 8.28
N PRO A 89 -4.53 -4.51 7.01
CA PRO A 89 -4.91 -3.63 5.91
C PRO A 89 -6.42 -3.45 5.77
N LEU A 90 -7.19 -4.53 5.93
CA LEU A 90 -8.65 -4.49 5.76
C LEU A 90 -9.39 -3.84 6.94
N ALA A 91 -8.69 -3.54 8.04
CA ALA A 91 -9.21 -2.72 9.13
C ALA A 91 -9.06 -1.20 8.84
N ASN A 92 -8.19 -0.81 7.91
CA ASN A 92 -8.04 0.58 7.48
C ASN A 92 -8.90 0.87 6.22
N PRO A 93 -10.01 1.64 6.33
CA PRO A 93 -10.86 1.92 5.18
C PRO A 93 -10.17 2.74 4.07
N LYS A 94 -9.05 3.42 4.37
CA LYS A 94 -8.26 4.18 3.38
C LYS A 94 -7.49 3.29 2.42
N VAL A 95 -7.35 2.00 2.70
CA VAL A 95 -6.76 1.04 1.76
C VAL A 95 -7.53 0.96 0.45
N PHE A 96 -8.86 1.04 0.48
CA PHE A 96 -9.67 1.02 -0.75
C PHE A 96 -9.43 2.26 -1.62
N ASP A 97 -9.27 3.43 -0.98
CA ASP A 97 -8.92 4.67 -1.69
C ASP A 97 -7.51 4.56 -2.30
N ALA A 98 -6.55 4.00 -1.56
CA ALA A 98 -5.19 3.75 -2.05
C ALA A 98 -5.18 2.76 -3.24
N LEU A 99 -5.97 1.68 -3.19
CA LEU A 99 -6.09 0.74 -4.31
C LEU A 99 -6.67 1.41 -5.56
N ARG A 100 -7.65 2.31 -5.42
CA ARG A 100 -8.15 3.11 -6.54
C ARG A 100 -7.06 3.99 -7.13
N ILE A 101 -6.31 4.70 -6.28
CA ILE A 101 -5.19 5.55 -6.72
C ILE A 101 -4.11 4.74 -7.45
N LEU A 102 -3.71 3.59 -6.89
CA LEU A 102 -2.67 2.73 -7.47
C LEU A 102 -3.09 2.14 -8.82
N THR A 103 -4.38 1.88 -9.03
CA THR A 103 -4.90 1.30 -10.27
C THR A 103 -5.38 2.33 -11.29
N ASP A 104 -5.47 3.60 -10.92
CA ASP A 104 -5.96 4.65 -11.82
C ASP A 104 -4.99 4.86 -13.00
N PRO A 105 -5.46 4.79 -14.27
CA PRO A 105 -4.63 4.94 -15.45
C PRO A 105 -3.95 6.31 -15.61
N LEU A 106 -4.48 7.34 -14.97
CA LEU A 106 -3.94 8.71 -14.97
C LEU A 106 -2.97 8.97 -13.82
N LEU A 107 -2.91 8.06 -12.84
CA LEU A 107 -2.02 8.14 -11.69
C LEU A 107 -0.90 7.09 -11.82
N PHE A 108 -0.95 6.03 -11.02
CA PHE A 108 0.11 5.01 -10.99
C PHE A 108 -0.04 3.95 -12.07
N ASN A 109 -1.25 3.70 -12.55
CA ASN A 109 -1.57 2.75 -13.61
C ASN A 109 -1.02 1.32 -13.35
N PHE A 110 -1.04 0.85 -12.10
CA PHE A 110 -0.75 -0.56 -11.82
C PHE A 110 -1.91 -1.44 -12.28
N SER A 111 -1.58 -2.59 -12.87
CA SER A 111 -2.57 -3.66 -13.02
C SER A 111 -3.02 -4.11 -11.64
N ALA A 112 -4.33 -4.17 -11.40
CA ALA A 112 -4.89 -4.68 -10.15
C ALA A 112 -4.35 -6.09 -9.78
N ARG A 113 -4.03 -6.92 -10.78
CA ARG A 113 -3.45 -8.27 -10.59
C ARG A 113 -2.03 -8.26 -10.04
N LYS A 114 -1.36 -7.12 -10.04
CA LYS A 114 -0.03 -6.91 -9.45
C LYS A 114 -0.12 -6.31 -8.04
N LEU A 115 -1.33 -6.08 -7.54
CA LEU A 115 -1.58 -5.64 -6.17
C LEU A 115 -2.03 -6.84 -5.33
N ALA A 116 -1.54 -6.92 -4.10
CA ALA A 116 -1.96 -7.92 -3.12
C ALA A 116 -2.32 -7.27 -1.80
N VAL A 117 -3.40 -7.73 -1.18
CA VAL A 117 -3.80 -7.38 0.19
C VAL A 117 -3.70 -8.63 1.04
N SER A 118 -2.90 -8.57 2.10
CA SER A 118 -2.88 -9.62 3.12
C SER A 118 -3.86 -9.29 4.24
N THR A 119 -4.51 -10.30 4.80
CA THR A 119 -5.43 -10.15 5.93
C THR A 119 -5.35 -11.35 6.87
N LEU A 120 -5.64 -11.09 8.14
CA LEU A 120 -5.88 -12.08 9.18
C LEU A 120 -7.33 -12.59 9.21
N GLY A 121 -8.21 -12.08 8.33
CA GLY A 121 -9.57 -12.60 8.17
C GLY A 121 -10.68 -11.59 8.48
N VAL A 122 -10.49 -10.30 8.21
CA VAL A 122 -11.53 -9.27 8.44
C VAL A 122 -12.66 -9.42 7.41
N LEU A 123 -13.66 -10.25 7.72
CA LEU A 123 -14.73 -10.63 6.79
C LEU A 123 -15.45 -9.45 6.11
N PRO A 124 -15.82 -8.35 6.79
CA PRO A 124 -16.45 -7.21 6.12
C PRO A 124 -15.52 -6.56 5.09
N GLY A 125 -14.23 -6.41 5.42
CA GLY A 125 -13.22 -5.87 4.52
C GLY A 125 -12.94 -6.80 3.34
N ILE A 126 -12.94 -8.11 3.56
CA ILE A 126 -12.78 -9.12 2.49
C ILE A 126 -13.92 -9.00 1.48
N LYS A 127 -15.18 -8.97 1.95
CA LYS A 127 -16.36 -8.81 1.09
C LYS A 127 -16.24 -7.54 0.24
N LYS A 128 -15.95 -6.42 0.89
CA LYS A 128 -15.76 -5.13 0.22
C LYS A 128 -14.64 -5.18 -0.82
N LEU A 129 -13.50 -5.81 -0.52
CA LEU A 129 -12.39 -5.98 -1.47
C LEU A 129 -12.82 -6.80 -2.68
N THR A 130 -13.51 -7.92 -2.47
CA THR A 130 -13.98 -8.78 -3.57
C THR A 130 -15.05 -8.12 -4.44
N GLU A 131 -15.85 -7.22 -3.88
CA GLU A 131 -16.90 -6.48 -4.60
C GLU A 131 -16.31 -5.30 -5.39
N GLU A 132 -15.49 -4.46 -4.74
CA GLU A 132 -14.98 -3.22 -5.35
C GLU A 132 -13.70 -3.42 -6.17
N HIS A 133 -12.87 -4.41 -5.82
CA HIS A 133 -11.55 -4.66 -6.41
C HIS A 133 -11.32 -6.15 -6.74
N PRO A 134 -12.17 -6.79 -7.55
CA PRO A 134 -12.17 -8.24 -7.78
C PRO A 134 -10.89 -8.81 -8.41
N GLN A 135 -10.02 -7.96 -8.96
CA GLN A 135 -8.77 -8.36 -9.59
C GLN A 135 -7.54 -8.20 -8.69
N VAL A 136 -7.70 -7.60 -7.50
CA VAL A 136 -6.63 -7.49 -6.49
C VAL A 136 -6.47 -8.85 -5.82
N ASN A 137 -5.22 -9.29 -5.64
CA ASN A 137 -4.97 -10.58 -5.00
C ASN A 137 -5.24 -10.48 -3.49
N LEU A 138 -5.99 -11.43 -2.95
CA LEU A 138 -6.21 -11.56 -1.52
C LEU A 138 -5.34 -12.70 -0.96
N ALA A 139 -4.50 -12.39 0.02
CA ALA A 139 -3.68 -13.35 0.73
C ALA A 139 -4.15 -13.49 2.18
N PHE A 140 -4.20 -14.72 2.69
CA PHE A 140 -4.53 -14.99 4.09
C PHE A 140 -3.26 -15.29 4.88
N SER A 141 -3.03 -14.53 5.95
CA SER A 141 -1.92 -14.77 6.87
C SER A 141 -2.32 -15.80 7.93
N LEU A 142 -2.37 -17.08 7.53
CA LEU A 142 -2.66 -18.20 8.42
C LEU A 142 -1.36 -18.79 8.96
N HIS A 143 -1.06 -18.51 10.23
CA HIS A 143 0.13 -19.05 10.90
C HIS A 143 -0.07 -20.46 11.48
N SER A 144 -1.31 -20.96 11.54
CA SER A 144 -1.62 -22.34 11.90
C SER A 144 -2.91 -22.83 11.21
N PRO A 145 -2.99 -24.11 10.78
CA PRO A 145 -4.24 -24.70 10.33
C PRO A 145 -5.26 -24.87 11.47
N PHE A 146 -4.82 -24.93 12.73
CA PHE A 146 -5.68 -25.16 13.89
C PHE A 146 -6.25 -23.85 14.45
N PRO A 147 -7.58 -23.72 14.59
CA PRO A 147 -8.19 -22.49 15.11
C PRO A 147 -7.70 -22.09 16.51
N GLU A 148 -7.47 -23.06 17.39
CA GLU A 148 -7.02 -22.79 18.76
C GLU A 148 -5.62 -22.18 18.79
N GLU A 149 -4.70 -22.71 17.98
CA GLU A 149 -3.35 -22.14 17.84
C GLU A 149 -3.37 -20.76 17.19
N ARG A 150 -4.26 -20.51 16.23
CA ARG A 150 -4.41 -19.17 15.64
C ARG A 150 -4.87 -18.13 16.65
N ASN A 151 -5.83 -18.47 17.51
CA ASN A 151 -6.34 -17.55 18.53
C ASN A 151 -5.28 -17.18 19.59
N LEU A 152 -4.28 -18.05 19.80
CA LEU A 152 -3.16 -17.77 20.70
C LEU A 152 -2.12 -16.82 20.06
N LEU A 153 -1.98 -16.86 18.73
CA LEU A 153 -1.00 -16.06 17.98
C LEU A 153 -1.57 -14.72 17.50
N VAL A 154 -2.87 -14.67 17.21
CA VAL A 154 -3.56 -13.54 16.61
C VAL A 154 -4.85 -13.29 17.39
N SER A 155 -4.89 -12.22 18.18
CA SER A 155 -6.15 -11.70 18.73
C SER A 155 -6.84 -10.82 17.69
N LEU A 156 -7.91 -11.32 17.08
CA LEU A 156 -8.84 -10.50 16.31
C LEU A 156 -9.90 -9.91 17.27
N PRO A 157 -10.26 -8.62 17.12
CA PRO A 157 -11.30 -7.98 17.93
C PRO A 157 -12.71 -8.52 17.65
#